data_AF-A0A2L0NCU8-F1
#
_entry.id   AF-A0A2L0NCU8-F1
#
_cell.length_a   1.000
_cell.length_b   1.000
_cell.length_c   1.000
_cell.angle_alpha   90.00
_cell.angle_beta   90.00
_cell.angle_gamma   90.00
#
_symmetry.space_group_name_H-M   'P 1'
#
loop_
_entity.id
_entity.type
_entity.pdbx_description
1 polymer ?
#
loop_
_entity_poly.entity_id
_entity_poly.type
_entity_poly.pdbx_seq_one_letter_code
_entity_poly.pdbx_strand_id
1 'polypeptide(L)'
;MTSTQPLPRGINALIPNTRAQATPGERAASQLLHLREATVPVPVLAAAAELIAPQLDDPDPATREAASAVHTRLLAAIEDAAPGR
;
A
#
# COMPACT_ATOMS: atom_id res chain seq x y z
N MET A 1 43.47 -35.33 29.96
CA MET A 1 43.50 -33.90 29.60
C MET A 1 43.32 -33.82 28.11
N THR A 2 42.11 -33.52 27.63
CA THR A 2 41.82 -33.46 26.18
C THR A 2 41.21 -32.11 25.89
N SER A 3 42.05 -31.18 25.41
CA SER A 3 41.67 -29.83 25.05
C SER A 3 40.97 -29.84 23.69
N THR A 4 39.64 -29.70 23.68
CA THR A 4 38.88 -29.40 22.45
C THR A 4 39.06 -27.93 22.11
N GLN A 5 39.98 -27.61 21.21
CA GLN A 5 40.09 -26.28 20.61
C GLN A 5 38.89 -26.03 19.68
N PRO A 6 38.16 -24.89 19.81
CA PRO A 6 37.09 -24.54 18.89
C PRO A 6 37.68 -24.00 17.57
N LEU A 7 37.22 -24.54 16.44
CA LEU A 7 37.63 -24.16 15.08
C LEU A 7 37.35 -22.66 14.81
N PRO A 8 38.22 -21.98 14.05
CA PRO A 8 38.06 -20.55 13.75
C PRO A 8 36.90 -20.35 12.79
N ARG A 9 35.94 -19.52 13.21
CA ARG A 9 34.84 -18.99 12.38
C ARG A 9 35.46 -18.28 11.18
N GLY A 10 35.14 -18.76 9.98
CA GLY A 10 35.67 -18.23 8.71
C GLY A 10 35.31 -16.77 8.45
N ILE A 11 35.69 -16.31 7.25
CA ILE A 11 35.59 -14.94 6.71
C ILE A 11 34.27 -14.20 7.06
N ASN A 12 33.15 -14.92 7.27
CA ASN A 12 31.89 -14.38 7.79
C ASN A 12 32.00 -13.64 9.13
N ALA A 13 33.01 -13.92 9.96
CA ALA A 13 33.27 -13.21 11.22
C ALA A 13 33.83 -11.79 11.02
N LEU A 14 34.31 -11.47 9.82
CA LEU A 14 34.91 -10.19 9.46
C LEU A 14 33.94 -9.26 8.72
N ILE A 15 32.72 -9.72 8.41
CA ILE A 15 31.68 -8.85 7.83
C ILE A 15 31.07 -8.08 9.00
N PRO A 16 31.28 -6.75 9.10
CA PRO A 16 30.60 -5.97 10.11
C PRO A 16 29.10 -6.13 9.89
N ASN A 17 28.39 -6.72 10.86
CA ASN A 17 26.93 -6.71 10.90
C ASN A 17 26.49 -5.28 11.26
N THR A 18 26.70 -4.34 10.33
CA THR A 18 26.31 -2.92 10.44
C THR A 18 24.89 -2.66 9.97
N ARG A 19 24.13 -3.70 9.60
CA ARG A 19 22.66 -3.59 9.58
C ARG A 19 22.20 -3.57 11.03
N ALA A 20 22.13 -2.38 11.62
CA ALA A 20 21.40 -2.14 12.85
C ALA A 20 20.04 -2.84 12.72
N GLN A 21 19.82 -3.87 13.53
CA GLN A 21 18.54 -4.57 13.51
C GLN A 21 17.48 -3.58 13.98
N ALA A 22 16.45 -3.38 13.15
CA ALA A 22 15.34 -2.51 13.47
C ALA A 22 14.79 -2.86 14.85
N THR A 23 14.71 -1.85 15.72
CA THR A 23 14.12 -1.99 17.05
C THR A 23 12.70 -2.53 16.92
N PRO A 24 12.17 -3.21 17.94
CA PRO A 24 10.77 -3.64 17.92
C PRO A 24 9.79 -2.49 17.60
N GLY A 25 10.09 -1.27 18.07
CA GLY A 25 9.30 -0.07 17.77
C GLY A 25 9.35 0.35 16.30
N GLU A 26 10.52 0.33 15.66
CA GLU A 26 10.66 0.64 14.22
C GLU A 26 9.95 -0.39 13.35
N ARG A 27 9.99 -1.68 13.73
CA ARG A 27 9.24 -2.73 13.03
C ARG A 27 7.73 -2.52 13.18
N ALA A 28 7.25 -2.21 14.39
CA ALA A 28 5.84 -1.92 14.61
C ALA A 28 5.38 -0.69 13.83
N ALA A 29 6.16 0.40 13.82
CA ALA A 29 5.85 1.61 13.06
C ALA A 29 5.79 1.35 11.56
N SER A 30 6.72 0.57 11.01
CA SER A 30 6.69 0.17 9.59
C SER A 30 5.46 -0.68 9.27
N GLN A 31 5.09 -1.64 10.12
CA GLN A 31 3.89 -2.46 9.92
C GLN A 31 2.62 -1.60 9.96
N LEU A 32 2.53 -0.64 10.89
CA LEU A 32 1.40 0.30 10.97
C LEU A 32 1.33 1.25 9.77
N LEU A 33 2.48 1.68 9.24
CA LEU A 33 2.53 2.50 8.02
C LEU A 33 1.94 1.76 6.81
N HIS A 34 2.21 0.46 6.66
CA HIS A 34 1.63 -0.35 5.59
C HIS A 34 0.11 -0.55 5.72
N LEU A 35 -0.47 -0.32 6.91
CA LEU A 35 -1.92 -0.40 7.13
C LEU A 35 -2.65 0.92 6.83
N ARG A 36 -1.92 2.01 6.54
CA ARG A 36 -2.51 3.33 6.29
C ARG A 36 -3.19 3.43 4.93
N GLU A 37 -2.78 2.58 3.99
CA GLU A 37 -3.23 2.62 2.61
C GLU A 37 -3.85 1.28 2.22
N ALA A 38 -4.95 1.33 1.47
CA ALA A 38 -5.58 0.15 0.89
C ALA A 38 -5.56 0.29 -0.63
N THR A 39 -4.92 -0.66 -1.32
CA THR A 39 -4.95 -0.72 -2.77
C THR A 39 -6.28 -1.30 -3.22
N VAL A 40 -7.07 -0.50 -3.94
CA VAL A 40 -8.31 -0.97 -4.58
C VAL A 40 -7.99 -1.35 -6.03
N PRO A 41 -8.34 -2.56 -6.49
CA PRO A 41 -8.14 -2.93 -7.89
C PRO A 41 -8.92 -2.02 -8.83
N VAL A 42 -8.31 -1.62 -9.95
CA VAL A 42 -8.95 -0.78 -10.99
C VAL A 42 -10.32 -1.32 -11.44
N PRO A 43 -10.53 -2.64 -11.63
CA PRO A 43 -11.86 -3.16 -11.97
C PRO A 43 -12.94 -2.87 -10.92
N VAL A 44 -12.57 -2.78 -9.64
CA VAL A 44 -13.50 -2.42 -8.55
C VAL A 44 -13.86 -0.94 -8.62
N LEU A 45 -12.88 -0.07 -8.91
CA LEU A 45 -13.14 1.36 -9.12
C LEU A 45 -14.05 1.59 -10.33
N ALA A 46 -13.80 0.88 -11.44
CA ALA A 46 -14.65 0.95 -12.63
C ALA A 46 -16.08 0.48 -12.34
N ALA A 47 -16.24 -0.64 -11.62
CA ALA A 47 -17.56 -1.11 -11.20
C ALA A 47 -18.30 -0.09 -10.30
N ALA A 48 -17.58 0.61 -9.42
CA ALA A 48 -18.16 1.66 -8.60
C ALA A 48 -18.61 2.87 -9.45
N ALA A 49 -17.85 3.22 -10.50
CA ALA A 49 -18.22 4.29 -11.43
C ALA A 49 -19.51 3.95 -12.19
N GLU A 50 -19.64 2.71 -12.67
CA GLU A 50 -20.87 2.22 -13.30
C GLU A 50 -22.06 2.22 -12.33
N LEU A 51 -21.83 1.84 -11.06
CA LEU A 51 -22.88 1.80 -10.04
C LEU A 51 -23.45 3.18 -9.70
N ILE A 52 -22.62 4.24 -9.77
CA ILE A 52 -23.04 5.60 -9.44
C ILE A 52 -23.57 6.40 -10.64
N ALA A 53 -23.39 5.90 -11.86
CA ALA A 53 -23.82 6.58 -13.08
C ALA A 53 -25.33 6.93 -13.11
N PRO A 54 -26.26 6.06 -12.64
CA PRO A 54 -27.69 6.41 -12.61
C PRO A 54 -28.03 7.61 -11.74
N GLN A 55 -27.23 7.91 -10.72
CA GLN A 55 -27.44 9.03 -9.79
C GLN A 55 -27.01 10.38 -10.36
N LEU A 56 -26.37 10.40 -11.53
CA LEU A 56 -26.02 11.63 -12.24
C LEU A 56 -27.24 12.36 -12.80
N ASP A 57 -28.35 11.65 -12.99
CA ASP A 57 -29.63 12.21 -13.44
C ASP A 57 -30.66 12.28 -12.30
N ASP A 58 -30.22 12.20 -11.03
CA ASP A 58 -31.11 12.24 -9.88
C ASP A 58 -31.92 13.56 -9.84
N PRO A 59 -33.24 13.51 -9.56
CA PRO A 59 -34.07 14.70 -9.46
C PRO A 59 -33.65 15.63 -8.31
N ASP A 60 -33.04 15.11 -7.25
CA ASP A 60 -32.50 15.90 -6.16
C ASP A 60 -31.15 16.54 -6.55
N PRO A 61 -31.05 17.88 -6.58
CA PRO A 61 -29.82 18.55 -7.01
C PRO A 61 -28.62 18.24 -6.12
N ALA A 62 -28.82 18.05 -4.82
CA ALA A 62 -27.74 17.73 -3.88
C ALA A 62 -27.18 16.33 -4.14
N THR A 63 -28.05 15.35 -4.38
CA THR A 63 -27.67 13.98 -4.75
C THR A 63 -26.91 13.95 -6.07
N ARG A 64 -27.38 14.67 -7.09
CA ARG A 64 -26.69 14.79 -8.38
C ARG A 64 -25.30 15.43 -8.27
N GLU A 65 -25.17 16.50 -7.48
CA GLU A 65 -23.86 17.14 -7.26
C GLU A 65 -22.88 16.19 -6.57
N ALA A 66 -23.34 15.49 -5.52
CA ALA A 66 -22.54 14.49 -4.82
C ALA A 66 -22.14 13.34 -5.75
N ALA A 67 -23.08 12.82 -6.54
CA ALA A 67 -22.82 11.76 -7.50
C ALA A 67 -21.79 12.19 -8.55
N SER A 68 -21.91 13.40 -9.10
CA SER A 68 -20.96 13.96 -10.06
C SER A 68 -19.54 14.09 -9.48
N ALA A 69 -19.43 14.59 -8.23
CA ALA A 69 -18.16 14.71 -7.54
C ALA A 69 -17.48 13.35 -7.31
N VAL A 70 -18.27 12.35 -6.88
CA VAL A 70 -17.76 10.98 -6.67
C VAL A 70 -17.38 10.32 -8.00
N HIS A 71 -18.22 10.42 -9.02
CA HIS A 71 -17.96 9.85 -10.34
C HIS A 71 -16.68 10.44 -10.96
N THR A 72 -16.50 11.76 -10.88
CA THR A 72 -15.28 12.44 -11.33
C THR A 72 -14.04 11.92 -10.60
N ARG A 73 -14.14 11.74 -9.28
CA ARG A 73 -13.03 11.22 -8.46
C ARG A 73 -12.69 9.77 -8.82
N LEU A 74 -13.68 8.93 -9.11
CA LEU A 74 -13.46 7.55 -9.52
C LEU A 74 -12.76 7.47 -10.88
N LEU A 75 -13.20 8.28 -11.86
CA LEU A 75 -12.54 8.34 -13.18
C LEU A 75 -11.09 8.80 -13.07
N ALA A 76 -10.82 9.86 -12.30
CA ALA A 76 -9.46 10.33 -12.06
C ALA A 76 -8.57 9.26 -11.41
N ALA A 77 -9.11 8.50 -10.45
CA ALA A 77 -8.38 7.40 -9.81
C ALA A 77 -8.09 6.23 -10.77
N ILE A 78 -9.00 5.96 -11.72
CA ILE A 78 -8.80 4.95 -12.76
C ILE A 78 -7.72 5.42 -13.75
N GLU A 79 -7.73 6.68 -14.14
CA GLU A 79 -6.73 7.28 -15.04
C GLU A 79 -5.33 7.29 -14.41
N ASP A 80 -5.22 7.67 -13.13
CA ASP A 80 -3.95 7.65 -12.38
C ASP A 80 -3.38 6.23 -12.22
N ALA A 81 -4.26 5.23 -12.12
CA ALA A 81 -3.86 3.83 -12.02
C ALA A 81 -3.46 3.20 -13.36
N ALA A 82 -3.66 3.87 -14.50
CA ALA A 82 -3.24 3.38 -15.80
C ALA A 82 -1.70 3.49 -15.92
N PRO A 83 -0.96 2.37 -16.10
CA PRO A 83 0.49 2.42 -16.13
C PRO A 83 0.97 3.06 -17.45
N GLY A 84 1.50 4.29 -17.35
CA GLY A 84 2.27 4.94 -18.41
C GLY A 84 1.45 5.41 -19.63
N ARG A 85 1.25 6.72 -19.72
CA ARG A 85 1.40 7.41 -21.00
C ARG A 85 2.82 7.97 -21.11
#